data_AF-A0A8S0VXI0-F1
#
_entry.id   AF-A0A8S0VXI0-F1
#
_cell.length_a   1.000
_cell.length_b   1.000
_cell.length_c   1.000
_cell.angle_alpha   90.00
_cell.angle_beta   90.00
_cell.angle_gamma   90.00
#
_symmetry.space_group_name_H-M   'P 1'
#
loop_
_entity.id
_entity.type
_entity.pdbx_description
1 polymer ?
#
loop_
_entity_poly.entity_id
_entity_poly.type
_entity_poly.pdbx_seq_one_letter_code
_entity_poly.pdbx_strand_id
1 'polypeptide(L)'
;MKSKFFHPLTLLLAAASAVFGAPQNIDPIEYFKLLYLCEDGGPNTYVAVRYQGNQYTTFEYNQCYPYEISGNLAEMAVFCKSATCYNNPDPDCTGGAVPPVPVPVPALTTLVNAADWVQLLGQGATCQKNGLP
;
A
#
# COMPACT_ATOMS: atom_id res chain seq x y z
N MET A 1 -18.63 54.04 -28.91
CA MET A 1 -17.17 53.88 -28.74
C MET A 1 -16.90 52.65 -27.89
N LYS A 2 -15.83 51.93 -28.22
CA LYS A 2 -15.39 50.62 -27.71
C LYS A 2 -15.30 50.56 -26.17
N SER A 3 -15.65 49.41 -25.59
CA SER A 3 -14.75 48.76 -24.63
C SER A 3 -15.04 47.25 -24.54
N LYS A 4 -14.05 46.46 -24.95
CA LYS A 4 -13.93 45.02 -24.70
C LYS A 4 -13.09 44.85 -23.44
N PHE A 5 -13.53 44.06 -22.46
CA PHE A 5 -12.68 43.54 -21.39
C PHE A 5 -13.19 42.13 -21.04
N PHE A 6 -12.62 41.10 -21.66
CA PHE A 6 -11.59 40.21 -21.09
C PHE A 6 -11.98 39.63 -19.72
N HIS A 7 -12.58 38.44 -19.76
CA HIS A 7 -12.66 37.53 -18.62
C HIS A 7 -11.30 36.84 -18.45
N PRO A 8 -10.63 36.90 -17.29
CA PRO A 8 -9.57 35.97 -17.00
C PRO A 8 -10.22 34.64 -16.60
N LEU A 9 -10.18 33.67 -17.51
CA LEU A 9 -10.40 32.27 -17.18
C LEU A 9 -9.19 31.82 -16.34
N THR A 10 -9.27 31.99 -15.03
CA THR A 10 -8.24 31.54 -14.10
C THR A 10 -8.32 30.01 -14.04
N LEU A 11 -7.48 29.34 -14.83
CA LEU A 11 -7.20 27.92 -14.70
C LEU A 11 -6.55 27.70 -13.32
N LEU A 12 -7.32 27.22 -12.35
CA LEU A 12 -6.73 26.65 -11.14
C LEU A 12 -6.12 25.30 -11.54
N LEU A 13 -4.80 25.27 -11.72
CA LEU A 13 -4.03 24.02 -11.72
C LEU A 13 -4.25 23.36 -10.36
N ALA A 14 -4.98 22.25 -10.33
CA ALA A 14 -4.92 21.34 -9.19
C ALA A 14 -3.52 20.70 -9.18
N ALA A 15 -2.62 21.27 -8.39
CA ALA A 15 -1.40 20.56 -8.00
C ALA A 15 -1.82 19.38 -7.12
N ALA A 16 -2.00 18.21 -7.72
CA ALA A 16 -2.04 16.96 -6.99
C ALA A 16 -0.64 16.72 -6.44
N SER A 17 -0.36 17.26 -5.25
CA SER A 17 0.83 16.94 -4.50
C SER A 17 0.82 15.44 -4.23
N ALA A 18 1.71 14.71 -4.90
CA ALA A 18 2.02 13.33 -4.54
C ALA A 18 2.62 13.34 -3.13
N VAL A 19 1.77 13.14 -2.12
CA VAL A 19 2.23 12.89 -0.75
C VAL A 19 2.61 11.41 -0.67
N PHE A 20 3.74 11.06 -1.27
CA PHE A 20 4.43 9.84 -0.87
C PHE A 20 5.12 10.13 0.47
N GLY A 21 4.59 9.50 1.53
CA GLY A 21 5.23 9.25 2.82
C GLY A 21 6.08 10.38 3.43
N ALA A 22 5.59 11.01 4.50
CA ALA A 22 6.47 11.70 5.44
C ALA A 22 7.63 10.76 5.83
N PRO A 23 8.86 11.26 6.10
CA PRO A 23 10.00 10.43 6.48
C PRO A 23 9.65 9.64 7.74
N GLN A 24 9.34 8.37 7.56
CA GLN A 24 9.11 7.45 8.65
C GLN A 24 10.49 7.07 9.19
N ASN A 25 10.70 7.19 10.50
CA ASN A 25 11.92 6.76 11.16
C ASN A 25 11.90 5.22 11.23
N ILE A 26 12.10 4.58 10.08
CA ILE A 26 12.09 3.12 9.93
C ILE A 26 13.38 2.61 10.57
N ASP A 27 13.23 1.72 11.56
CA ASP A 27 14.37 0.99 12.10
C ASP A 27 15.00 0.14 10.97
N PRO A 28 16.26 0.40 10.59
CA PRO A 28 16.93 -0.37 9.54
C PRO A 28 16.99 -1.87 9.85
N ILE A 29 17.11 -2.24 11.14
CA ILE A 29 17.14 -3.65 11.55
C ILE A 29 15.83 -4.33 11.20
N GLU A 30 14.70 -3.66 11.46
CA GLU A 30 13.37 -4.18 11.15
C GLU A 30 13.14 -4.29 9.64
N TYR A 31 13.56 -3.27 8.88
CA TYR A 31 13.49 -3.31 7.43
C TYR A 31 14.21 -4.53 6.85
N PHE A 32 15.47 -4.75 7.23
CA PHE A 32 16.24 -5.88 6.71
C PHE A 32 15.66 -7.21 7.16
N LYS A 33 15.17 -7.33 8.40
CA LYS A 33 14.51 -8.54 8.88
C LYS A 33 13.30 -8.92 8.01
N LEU A 34 12.43 -7.96 7.71
CA LEU A 34 11.27 -8.19 6.85
C LEU A 34 11.67 -8.46 5.40
N LEU A 35 12.67 -7.75 4.87
CA LEU A 35 13.19 -8.01 3.52
C LEU A 35 13.69 -9.44 3.37
N TYR A 36 14.53 -9.90 4.30
CA TYR A 36 15.04 -11.28 4.31
C TYR A 36 13.92 -12.31 4.45
N LEU A 37 12.96 -12.07 5.35
CA LEU A 37 11.80 -12.95 5.52
C LEU A 37 10.99 -13.06 4.22
N CYS A 38 10.81 -11.96 3.50
CA CYS A 38 10.11 -11.94 2.22
C CYS A 38 10.86 -12.72 1.13
N GLU A 39 12.18 -12.52 1.03
CA GLU A 39 13.03 -13.19 0.05
C GLU A 39 13.12 -14.71 0.29
N ASP A 40 13.15 -15.14 1.56
CA ASP A 40 13.19 -16.56 1.96
C ASP A 40 11.83 -17.26 1.83
N GLY A 41 10.71 -16.51 1.86
CA GLY A 41 9.36 -17.04 1.77
C GLY A 41 8.99 -17.73 0.43
N GLY A 42 9.91 -17.81 -0.52
CA GLY A 42 9.75 -18.59 -1.75
C GLY A 42 9.38 -17.78 -3.01
N PRO A 43 9.18 -18.47 -4.14
CA PRO A 43 9.08 -17.81 -5.45
C PRO A 43 7.83 -16.95 -5.64
N ASN A 44 6.74 -17.21 -4.89
CA ASN A 44 5.49 -16.45 -4.98
C ASN A 44 5.28 -15.44 -3.83
N THR A 45 6.10 -15.50 -2.78
CA THR A 45 6.07 -14.49 -1.70
C THR A 45 6.52 -13.14 -2.25
N TYR A 46 5.74 -12.10 -1.99
CA TYR A 46 5.98 -10.74 -2.50
C TYR A 46 6.12 -9.69 -1.40
N VAL A 47 5.60 -9.98 -0.20
CA VAL A 47 5.62 -9.07 0.95
C VAL A 47 5.83 -9.85 2.25
N ALA A 48 6.57 -9.25 3.18
CA ALA A 48 6.59 -9.62 4.58
C ALA A 48 5.99 -8.50 5.42
N VAL A 49 5.23 -8.86 6.44
CA VAL A 49 4.46 -7.93 7.27
C VAL A 49 4.76 -8.17 8.74
N ARG A 50 4.99 -7.08 9.46
CA ARG A 50 4.99 -7.02 10.92
C ARG A 50 3.64 -6.50 11.39
N TYR A 51 2.96 -7.28 12.21
CA TYR A 51 1.80 -6.89 12.98
C TYR A 51 2.20 -6.48 14.40
N GLN A 52 1.31 -5.77 15.08
CA GLN A 52 1.41 -5.47 16.51
C GLN A 52 1.78 -6.72 17.33
N GLY A 53 2.53 -6.51 18.41
CA GLY A 53 3.02 -7.61 19.25
C GLY A 53 4.18 -8.40 18.64
N ASN A 54 4.89 -7.82 17.65
CA ASN A 54 6.04 -8.45 16.98
C ASN A 54 5.69 -9.77 16.29
N GLN A 55 4.50 -9.83 15.68
CA GLN A 55 4.09 -10.97 14.88
C GLN A 55 4.50 -10.75 13.42
N TYR A 56 5.11 -11.76 12.82
CA TYR A 56 5.67 -11.68 11.47
C TYR A 56 5.03 -12.72 10.58
N THR A 57 4.68 -12.33 9.36
CA THR A 57 4.17 -13.27 8.35
C THR A 57 4.55 -12.80 6.95
N THR A 58 4.42 -13.72 6.00
CA THR A 58 4.56 -13.45 4.57
C THR A 58 3.24 -13.67 3.86
N PHE A 59 3.09 -13.06 2.69
CA PHE A 59 1.96 -13.31 1.79
C PHE A 59 2.44 -13.62 0.39
N GLU A 60 1.80 -14.61 -0.22
CA GLU A 60 1.97 -14.96 -1.62
C GLU A 60 0.98 -14.21 -2.51
N TYR A 61 1.31 -14.09 -3.80
CA TYR A 61 0.39 -13.51 -4.77
C TYR A 61 -0.98 -14.22 -4.76
N ASN A 62 -2.04 -13.43 -4.89
CA ASN A 62 -3.44 -13.85 -4.84
C ASN A 62 -3.92 -14.39 -3.48
N GLN A 63 -3.08 -14.35 -2.45
CA GLN A 63 -3.52 -14.58 -1.08
C GLN A 63 -4.18 -13.32 -0.53
N CYS A 64 -5.20 -13.49 0.33
CA CYS A 64 -5.72 -12.38 1.11
C CYS A 64 -4.69 -11.94 2.14
N TYR A 65 -4.33 -10.66 2.08
CA TYR A 65 -3.53 -9.96 3.07
C TYR A 65 -4.46 -9.10 3.94
N PRO A 66 -4.89 -9.58 5.12
CA PRO A 66 -5.69 -8.79 6.04
C PRO A 66 -4.84 -7.73 6.73
N TYR A 67 -5.38 -6.53 6.96
CA TYR A 67 -4.66 -5.49 7.70
C TYR A 67 -4.71 -5.67 9.22
N GLU A 68 -5.46 -6.67 9.70
CA GLU A 68 -5.50 -7.08 11.09
C GLU A 68 -5.51 -8.62 11.19
N ILE A 69 -4.72 -9.18 12.11
CA ILE A 69 -4.77 -10.60 12.45
C ILE A 69 -4.94 -10.73 13.96
N SER A 70 -6.03 -11.38 14.39
CA SER A 70 -6.31 -11.68 15.79
C SER A 70 -6.25 -10.44 16.70
N GLY A 71 -6.78 -9.29 16.26
CA GLY A 71 -6.74 -8.04 17.02
C GLY A 71 -5.45 -7.22 16.87
N ASN A 72 -4.44 -7.73 16.15
CA ASN A 72 -3.17 -7.03 15.93
C ASN A 72 -3.18 -6.37 14.56
N LEU A 73 -2.99 -5.05 14.51
CA LEU A 73 -2.93 -4.30 13.26
C LEU A 73 -1.57 -4.45 12.56
N ALA A 74 -1.56 -4.40 11.23
CA ALA A 74 -0.34 -4.34 10.45
C ALA A 74 0.38 -3.00 10.67
N GLU A 75 1.62 -3.05 11.15
CA GLU A 75 2.43 -1.88 11.45
C GLU A 75 3.44 -1.56 10.33
N MET A 76 3.95 -2.59 9.66
CA MET A 76 4.97 -2.43 8.63
C MET A 76 4.89 -3.55 7.61
N ALA A 77 4.94 -3.22 6.32
CA ALA A 77 5.04 -4.17 5.23
C ALA A 77 6.25 -3.83 4.36
N VAL A 78 7.07 -4.82 4.04
CA VAL A 78 8.21 -4.68 3.12
C VAL A 78 7.99 -5.60 1.92
N PHE A 79 7.94 -4.99 0.74
CA PHE A 79 7.71 -5.68 -0.52
C PHE A 79 9.05 -6.08 -1.13
N CYS A 80 9.40 -7.38 -1.14
CA CYS A 80 10.59 -7.85 -1.86
C CYS A 80 10.35 -8.01 -3.37
N LYS A 81 9.08 -8.02 -3.81
CA LYS A 81 8.71 -8.07 -5.22
C LYS A 81 7.63 -7.03 -5.53
N SER A 82 7.58 -6.63 -6.79
CA SER A 82 6.62 -5.64 -7.24
C SER A 82 5.23 -6.27 -7.39
N ALA A 83 4.19 -5.57 -6.92
CA ALA A 83 2.85 -6.11 -6.86
C ALA A 83 1.77 -5.08 -7.24
N THR A 84 0.69 -5.54 -7.84
CA THR A 84 -0.52 -4.76 -8.13
C THR A 84 -1.56 -5.16 -7.10
N CYS A 85 -1.90 -4.26 -6.18
CA CYS A 85 -2.78 -4.54 -5.06
C CYS A 85 -4.19 -3.98 -5.27
N TYR A 86 -5.18 -4.77 -4.87
CA TYR A 86 -6.59 -4.41 -4.84
C TYR A 86 -7.05 -4.45 -3.40
N ASN A 87 -7.46 -3.31 -2.86
CA ASN A 87 -7.92 -3.27 -1.49
C ASN A 87 -9.39 -3.64 -1.40
N ASN A 88 -9.79 -4.23 -0.28
CA ASN A 88 -11.10 -4.78 -0.03
C ASN A 88 -11.68 -4.17 1.25
N PRO A 89 -13.01 -3.90 1.30
CA PRO A 89 -13.63 -3.33 2.49
C PRO A 89 -13.64 -4.30 3.67
N ASP A 90 -13.64 -5.61 3.40
CA ASP A 90 -13.74 -6.67 4.39
C ASP A 90 -12.39 -7.36 4.63
N PRO A 91 -12.09 -7.80 5.87
CA PRO A 91 -10.77 -8.36 6.24
C PRO A 91 -10.50 -9.73 5.62
N ASP A 92 -11.53 -10.43 5.15
CA ASP A 92 -11.41 -11.68 4.38
C ASP A 92 -11.21 -11.44 2.87
N CYS A 93 -10.93 -10.19 2.50
CA CYS A 93 -10.75 -9.72 1.14
C CYS A 93 -12.00 -9.91 0.24
N THR A 94 -13.20 -9.85 0.83
CA THR A 94 -14.47 -9.85 0.10
C THR A 94 -15.01 -8.43 -0.11
N GLY A 95 -16.27 -8.27 -0.51
CA GLY A 95 -16.94 -6.96 -0.66
C GLY A 95 -16.56 -6.12 -1.89
N GLY A 96 -15.64 -6.61 -2.74
CA GLY A 96 -15.21 -5.90 -3.96
C GLY A 96 -14.09 -4.88 -3.73
N ALA A 97 -13.59 -4.27 -4.79
CA ALA A 97 -12.41 -3.42 -4.72
C ALA A 97 -12.74 -1.98 -4.29
N VAL A 98 -11.98 -1.40 -3.36
CA VAL A 98 -12.15 -0.01 -2.87
C VAL A 98 -11.18 0.93 -3.60
N PRO A 99 -11.64 2.03 -4.22
CA PRO A 99 -10.76 3.00 -4.88
C PRO A 99 -9.72 3.64 -3.94
N PRO A 100 -8.51 3.95 -4.42
CA PRO A 100 -8.03 3.77 -5.79
C PRO A 100 -7.60 2.31 -6.04
N VAL A 101 -8.07 1.72 -7.15
CA VAL A 101 -7.69 0.38 -7.57
C VAL A 101 -7.48 0.32 -9.09
N PRO A 102 -6.45 -0.38 -9.57
CA PRO A 102 -5.39 -1.04 -8.79
C PRO A 102 -4.33 -0.07 -8.23
N VAL A 103 -3.65 -0.48 -7.15
CA VAL A 103 -2.50 0.23 -6.56
C VAL A 103 -1.19 -0.47 -6.97
N PRO A 104 -0.33 0.15 -7.78
CA PRO A 104 0.99 -0.39 -8.06
C PRO A 104 1.94 -0.17 -6.90
N VAL A 105 2.61 -1.23 -6.45
CA VAL A 105 3.63 -1.21 -5.40
C VAL A 105 4.96 -1.72 -5.97
N PRO A 106 5.99 -0.87 -6.08
CA PRO A 106 7.32 -1.28 -6.50
C PRO A 106 7.98 -2.25 -5.49
N ALA A 107 8.94 -3.05 -5.96
CA ALA A 107 9.81 -3.81 -5.06
C ALA A 107 10.65 -2.86 -4.19
N LEU A 108 11.10 -3.37 -3.04
CA LEU A 108 11.80 -2.65 -1.97
C LEU A 108 11.01 -1.51 -1.33
N THR A 109 9.71 -1.43 -1.62
CA THR A 109 8.81 -0.46 -0.97
C THR A 109 8.55 -0.89 0.47
N THR A 110 8.63 0.07 1.38
CA THR A 110 8.14 -0.09 2.75
C THR A 110 6.85 0.72 2.91
N LEU A 111 5.80 0.07 3.41
CA LEU A 111 4.60 0.73 3.87
C LEU A 111 4.58 0.66 5.40
N VAL A 112 4.62 1.82 6.04
CA VAL A 112 4.56 1.95 7.51
C VAL A 112 3.16 2.40 7.89
N ASN A 113 2.65 1.85 8.98
CA ASN A 113 1.36 2.18 9.57
C ASN A 113 0.21 1.94 8.57
N ALA A 114 0.09 0.70 8.08
CA ALA A 114 -1.03 0.31 7.22
C ALA A 114 -2.37 0.69 7.87
N ALA A 115 -2.46 0.59 9.20
CA ALA A 115 -3.59 1.01 10.06
C ALA A 115 -4.12 2.43 9.80
N ASP A 116 -3.26 3.45 9.71
CA ASP A 116 -3.70 4.84 9.43
C ASP A 116 -4.28 5.02 8.01
N TRP A 117 -4.03 4.06 7.11
CA TRP A 117 -4.63 4.01 5.78
C TRP A 117 -5.87 3.12 5.70
N VAL A 118 -6.16 2.30 6.71
CA VAL A 118 -7.28 1.31 6.73
C VAL A 118 -8.63 1.98 6.51
N GLN A 119 -8.84 3.20 7.01
CA GLN A 119 -10.12 3.91 6.79
C GLN A 119 -10.31 4.40 5.34
N LEU A 120 -9.23 4.56 4.59
CA LEU A 120 -9.26 5.03 3.20
C LEU A 120 -9.11 3.89 2.18
N LEU A 121 -8.44 2.81 2.56
CA LEU A 121 -8.09 1.72 1.66
C LEU A 121 -8.96 0.48 1.85
N GLY A 122 -9.54 0.23 3.03
CA GLY A 122 -10.29 -0.99 3.35
C GLY A 122 -9.61 -1.81 4.45
N GLN A 123 -10.05 -3.04 4.69
CA GLN A 123 -9.59 -3.91 5.79
C GLN A 123 -8.63 -5.03 5.36
N GLY A 124 -8.39 -5.18 4.05
CA GLY A 124 -7.41 -6.11 3.52
C GLY A 124 -7.09 -5.81 2.06
N ALA A 125 -6.17 -6.58 1.48
CA ALA A 125 -5.83 -6.49 0.08
C ALA A 125 -5.54 -7.85 -0.55
N THR A 126 -5.85 -7.97 -1.84
CA THR A 126 -5.33 -9.04 -2.69
C THR A 126 -4.34 -8.45 -3.67
N CYS A 127 -3.12 -8.97 -3.68
CA CYS A 127 -2.07 -8.48 -4.58
C CYS A 127 -1.67 -9.52 -5.62
N GLN A 128 -1.47 -9.06 -6.84
CA GLN A 128 -1.09 -9.86 -8.00
C GLN A 128 0.32 -9.49 -8.45
N LYS A 129 0.97 -10.39 -9.21
CA LYS A 129 2.22 -10.06 -9.91
C LYS A 129 1.98 -8.81 -10.75
N ASN A 130 2.87 -7.81 -10.63
CA ASN A 130 2.75 -6.63 -11.47
C ASN A 130 2.76 -7.03 -12.95
N GLY A 131 1.68 -6.68 -13.65
CA GLY A 131 1.58 -6.75 -15.11
C GLY A 131 1.87 -5.41 -15.78
N LEU A 132 2.26 -4.40 -15.00
CA LEU A 132 2.63 -3.08 -15.52
C LEU A 132 3.99 -3.19 -16.24
N PRO A 133 4.07 -2.74 -17.49
CA PRO A 133 5.27 -2.84 -18.33
C PRO A 133 6.46 -2.05 -17.80
#